data_AF-A0A1J5RBQ0-F1
#
_entry.id   AF-A0A1J5RBQ0-F1
#
_cell.length_a   1.000
_cell.length_b   1.000
_cell.length_c   1.000
_cell.angle_alpha   90.00
_cell.angle_beta   90.00
_cell.angle_gamma   90.00
#
_symmetry.space_group_name_H-M   'P 1'
#
loop_
_entity.id
_entity.type
_entity.pdbx_description
1 polymer ?
#
loop_
_entity_poly.entity_id
_entity_poly.type
_entity_poly.pdbx_seq_one_letter_code
_entity_poly.pdbx_strand_id
1 'polypeptide(L)'
;MEKQRLDNMLGALSLALMDRLREAVSSASALNETAVFALVLLSQRPTVTIDVLAKQLMLAHSTVVRLVERLVEEGYVERSSGADRRAVFLSLTQAGKDLVNVVFEVRRKTIGALTDQLPETMQTALISICEQLLERMSVDALSSVRNCRLCDEKACDLERCPVEKLYQLQVK
;
A
#
# COMPACT_ATOMS: atom_id res chain seq x y z
N MET A 1 1.66 6.29 34.05
CA MET A 1 0.82 7.30 33.39
C MET A 1 1.35 7.66 32.01
N GLU A 2 2.65 7.94 31.84
CA GLU A 2 3.22 8.34 30.55
C GLU A 2 3.09 7.27 29.45
N LYS A 3 3.32 5.99 29.76
CA LYS A 3 3.13 4.89 28.80
C LYS A 3 1.71 4.83 28.23
N GLN A 4 0.72 4.93 29.09
CA GLN A 4 -0.70 4.92 28.68
C GLN A 4 -1.03 6.15 27.82
N ARG A 5 -0.47 7.32 28.16
CA ARG A 5 -0.61 8.52 27.35
C ARG A 5 -0.01 8.34 25.96
N LEU A 6 1.19 7.75 25.87
CA LEU A 6 1.83 7.42 24.59
C LEU A 6 0.94 6.52 23.73
N ASP A 7 0.42 5.43 24.31
CA ASP A 7 -0.42 4.47 23.58
C ASP A 7 -1.71 5.13 23.07
N ASN A 8 -2.35 5.95 23.89
CA ASN A 8 -3.55 6.69 23.50
C ASN A 8 -3.25 7.71 22.39
N MET A 9 -2.12 8.41 22.48
CA MET A 9 -1.71 9.38 21.44
C MET A 9 -1.36 8.71 20.12
N LEU A 10 -0.67 7.56 20.15
CA LEU A 10 -0.36 6.80 18.94
C LEU A 10 -1.64 6.29 18.26
N GLY A 11 -2.61 5.81 19.04
CA GLY A 11 -3.92 5.42 18.53
C GLY A 11 -4.68 6.58 17.90
N ALA A 12 -4.74 7.73 18.57
CA ALA A 12 -5.39 8.94 18.05
C ALA A 12 -4.71 9.46 16.77
N LEU A 13 -3.38 9.47 16.72
CA LEU A 13 -2.62 9.88 15.54
C LEU A 13 -2.87 8.92 14.36
N SER A 14 -2.83 7.61 14.61
CA SER A 14 -3.11 6.60 13.59
C SER A 14 -4.49 6.79 12.97
N LEU A 15 -5.53 6.98 13.79
CA LEU A 15 -6.89 7.25 13.33
C LEU A 15 -6.97 8.52 12.49
N ALA A 16 -6.46 9.65 13.01
CA ALA A 16 -6.51 10.93 12.32
C ALA A 16 -5.75 10.92 10.97
N LEU A 17 -4.62 10.22 10.89
CA LEU A 17 -3.87 10.06 9.64
C LEU A 17 -4.62 9.20 8.64
N MET A 18 -5.23 8.09 9.09
CA MET A 18 -6.02 7.23 8.21
C MET A 18 -7.22 7.96 7.62
N ASP A 19 -7.95 8.74 8.43
CA ASP A 19 -9.11 9.51 7.96
C ASP A 19 -8.69 10.55 6.91
N ARG A 20 -7.63 11.32 7.18
CA ARG A 20 -7.10 12.32 6.23
C ARG A 20 -6.63 11.68 4.92
N LEU A 21 -5.93 10.55 5.00
CA LEU A 21 -5.48 9.83 3.81
C LEU A 21 -6.65 9.29 3.00
N ARG A 22 -7.67 8.73 3.66
CA ARG A 22 -8.88 8.23 2.99
C ARG A 22 -9.60 9.36 2.27
N GLU A 23 -9.79 10.49 2.93
CA GLU A 23 -10.43 11.67 2.33
C GLU A 23 -9.64 12.20 1.14
N ALA A 24 -8.33 12.35 1.28
CA ALA A 24 -7.47 12.86 0.23
C ALA A 24 -7.44 11.94 -1.00
N VAL A 25 -7.30 10.63 -0.80
CA VAL A 25 -7.31 9.63 -1.89
C VAL A 25 -8.68 9.55 -2.55
N SER A 26 -9.77 9.59 -1.78
CA SER A 26 -11.14 9.60 -2.33
C SER A 26 -11.45 10.88 -3.11
N SER A 27 -10.78 11.99 -2.80
CA SER A 27 -10.96 13.25 -3.54
C SER A 27 -10.15 13.27 -4.85
N ALA A 28 -9.07 12.50 -4.91
CA ALA A 28 -8.17 12.43 -6.06
C ALA A 28 -8.53 11.33 -7.07
N SER A 29 -9.41 10.39 -6.71
CA SER A 29 -9.85 9.31 -7.58
C SER A 29 -11.33 8.99 -7.35
N ALA A 30 -12.04 8.61 -8.41
CA ALA A 30 -13.42 8.11 -8.30
C ALA A 30 -13.49 6.64 -7.82
N LEU A 31 -12.33 6.04 -7.52
CA LEU A 31 -12.21 4.65 -7.13
C LEU A 31 -12.41 4.48 -5.62
N ASN A 32 -12.96 3.34 -5.23
CA ASN A 32 -13.00 2.97 -3.82
C ASN A 32 -11.61 2.56 -3.30
N GLU A 33 -11.47 2.52 -1.98
CA GLU A 33 -10.21 2.21 -1.28
C GLU A 33 -9.59 0.87 -1.74
N THR A 34 -10.42 -0.18 -1.91
CA THR A 34 -9.95 -1.50 -2.35
C THR A 34 -9.40 -1.48 -3.79
N ALA A 35 -10.04 -0.76 -4.70
CA ALA A 35 -9.59 -0.62 -6.07
C ALA A 35 -8.24 0.11 -6.13
N VAL A 36 -8.09 1.18 -5.33
CA VAL A 36 -6.79 1.88 -5.21
C VAL A 36 -5.70 0.93 -4.71
N PHE A 37 -5.97 0.10 -3.70
CA PHE A 37 -4.99 -0.88 -3.20
C PHE A 37 -4.62 -1.92 -4.24
N ALA A 38 -5.59 -2.41 -5.01
CA ALA A 38 -5.32 -3.34 -6.10
C ALA A 38 -4.35 -2.72 -7.11
N LEU A 39 -4.55 -1.46 -7.49
CA LEU A 39 -3.66 -0.77 -8.42
C LEU A 39 -2.26 -0.56 -7.84
N VAL A 40 -2.15 -0.16 -6.57
CA VAL A 40 -0.84 -0.02 -5.92
C VAL A 40 -0.10 -1.36 -5.86
N LEU A 41 -0.77 -2.45 -5.46
CA LEU A 41 -0.16 -3.79 -5.44
C LEU A 41 0.29 -4.24 -6.83
N LEU A 42 -0.49 -3.96 -7.88
CA LEU A 42 -0.11 -4.24 -9.27
C LEU A 42 1.03 -3.35 -9.77
N SER A 43 1.26 -2.18 -9.17
CA SER A 43 2.40 -1.32 -9.50
C SER A 43 3.73 -1.85 -8.95
N GLN A 44 3.68 -2.59 -7.85
CA GLN A 44 4.85 -3.11 -7.13
C GLN A 44 5.38 -4.41 -7.75
N ARG A 45 4.56 -5.11 -8.56
CA ARG A 45 4.95 -6.38 -9.19
C ARG A 45 4.54 -6.40 -10.65
N PRO A 46 5.47 -6.73 -11.57
CA PRO A 46 5.20 -6.66 -13.00
C PRO A 46 4.11 -7.64 -13.47
N THR A 47 3.82 -8.70 -12.72
CA THR A 47 2.85 -9.72 -13.15
C THR A 47 2.23 -10.44 -11.94
N VAL A 48 0.93 -10.25 -11.71
CA VAL A 48 0.20 -10.81 -10.55
C VAL A 48 -1.03 -11.59 -11.03
N THR A 49 -1.30 -12.76 -10.43
CA THR A 49 -2.53 -13.51 -10.70
C THR A 49 -3.68 -13.04 -9.81
N ILE A 50 -4.92 -13.33 -10.21
CA ILE A 50 -6.11 -13.04 -9.38
C ILE A 50 -6.01 -13.71 -8.00
N ASP A 51 -5.50 -14.93 -7.92
CA ASP A 51 -5.30 -15.64 -6.64
C ASP A 51 -4.33 -14.93 -5.71
N VAL A 52 -3.21 -14.42 -6.24
CA VAL A 52 -2.23 -13.67 -5.44
C VAL A 52 -2.85 -12.35 -4.98
N LEU A 53 -3.52 -11.64 -5.89
CA LEU A 53 -4.19 -10.38 -5.56
C LEU A 53 -5.29 -10.58 -4.50
N ALA A 54 -6.08 -11.66 -4.58
CA ALA A 54 -7.10 -12.00 -3.60
C ALA A 54 -6.52 -12.27 -2.21
N LYS A 55 -5.40 -13.01 -2.14
CA LYS A 55 -4.68 -13.24 -0.89
C LYS A 55 -4.17 -11.94 -0.28
N GLN A 56 -3.56 -11.07 -1.08
CA GLN A 56 -3.00 -9.79 -0.60
C GLN A 56 -4.07 -8.79 -0.17
N LEU A 57 -5.22 -8.77 -0.87
CA LEU A 57 -6.37 -7.94 -0.49
C LEU A 57 -7.19 -8.54 0.67
N MET A 58 -6.94 -9.80 1.03
CA MET A 58 -7.75 -10.58 1.99
C MET A 58 -9.24 -10.62 1.63
N LEU A 59 -9.52 -10.80 0.34
CA LEU A 59 -10.87 -10.87 -0.19
C LEU A 59 -11.14 -12.24 -0.82
N ALA A 60 -12.41 -12.62 -0.86
CA ALA A 60 -12.82 -13.81 -1.58
C ALA A 60 -12.45 -13.69 -3.07
N HIS A 61 -11.99 -14.79 -3.67
CA HIS A 61 -11.57 -14.82 -5.08
C HIS A 61 -12.64 -14.22 -6.01
N SER A 62 -13.92 -14.58 -5.83
CA SER A 62 -15.03 -14.04 -6.62
C SER A 62 -15.22 -12.52 -6.50
N THR A 63 -14.85 -11.93 -5.36
CA THR A 63 -14.89 -10.47 -5.17
C THR A 63 -13.78 -9.79 -5.96
N VAL A 64 -12.58 -10.38 -5.96
CA VAL A 64 -11.44 -9.85 -6.72
C VAL A 64 -11.63 -10.02 -8.23
N VAL A 65 -12.25 -11.12 -8.69
CA VAL A 65 -12.63 -11.27 -10.10
C VAL A 65 -13.46 -10.07 -10.57
N ARG A 66 -14.55 -9.74 -9.85
CA ARG A 66 -15.42 -8.59 -10.18
C ARG A 66 -14.70 -7.26 -10.11
N LEU A 67 -13.83 -7.07 -9.11
CA LEU A 67 -12.99 -5.88 -9.00
C LEU A 67 -12.08 -5.71 -10.22
N VAL A 68 -11.41 -6.79 -10.62
CA VAL A 68 -10.50 -6.78 -11.77
C VAL A 68 -11.27 -6.58 -13.07
N GLU A 69 -12.43 -7.19 -13.25
CA GLU A 69 -13.31 -6.95 -14.41
C GLU A 69 -13.62 -5.46 -14.55
N ARG A 70 -14.06 -4.83 -13.46
CA ARG A 70 -14.32 -3.39 -13.44
C ARG A 70 -13.08 -2.55 -13.75
N LEU A 71 -11.93 -2.87 -13.16
CA LEU A 71 -10.69 -2.14 -13.43
C LEU A 71 -10.19 -2.29 -14.87
N VAL A 72 -10.51 -3.41 -15.53
CA VAL A 72 -10.26 -3.62 -16.95
C VAL A 72 -11.23 -2.80 -17.81
N GLU A 73 -12.52 -2.81 -17.46
CA GLU A 73 -13.55 -2.00 -18.14
C GLU A 73 -13.26 -0.49 -18.04
N GLU A 74 -12.77 -0.03 -16.89
CA GLU A 74 -12.35 1.35 -16.65
C GLU A 74 -10.96 1.68 -17.25
N GLY A 75 -10.27 0.69 -17.84
CA GLY A 75 -9.02 0.88 -18.57
C GLY A 75 -7.76 1.04 -17.71
N TYR A 76 -7.80 0.72 -16.42
CA TYR A 76 -6.66 0.81 -15.49
C TYR A 76 -5.80 -0.46 -15.45
N VAL A 77 -6.40 -1.62 -15.75
CA VAL A 77 -5.74 -2.94 -15.72
C VAL A 77 -5.94 -3.63 -17.05
N GLU A 78 -4.95 -4.42 -17.47
CA GLU A 78 -5.05 -5.32 -18.61
C GLU A 78 -4.77 -6.78 -18.19
N ARG A 79 -5.29 -7.72 -18.97
CA ARG A 79 -5.10 -9.16 -18.77
C ARG A 79 -4.21 -9.72 -19.87
N SER A 80 -3.20 -10.50 -19.50
CA SER A 80 -2.38 -11.24 -20.45
C SER A 80 -2.44 -12.74 -20.16
N SER A 81 -2.43 -13.56 -21.22
CA SER A 81 -2.30 -15.00 -21.10
C SER A 81 -0.85 -15.37 -20.74
N GLY A 82 -0.66 -16.21 -19.72
CA GLY A 82 0.64 -16.81 -19.44
C GLY A 82 1.09 -17.80 -20.52
N ALA A 83 2.38 -18.17 -20.49
CA ALA A 83 2.92 -19.23 -21.34
C ALA A 83 2.22 -20.59 -21.10
N ASP A 84 1.77 -20.83 -19.87
CA ASP A 84 0.77 -21.85 -19.57
C ASP A 84 -0.63 -21.22 -19.72
N ARG A 85 -1.44 -21.74 -20.64
CA ARG A 85 -2.76 -21.20 -21.05
C ARG A 85 -3.79 -21.09 -19.91
N ARG A 86 -3.45 -21.57 -18.71
CA ARG A 86 -4.30 -21.54 -17.51
C ARG A 86 -4.04 -20.37 -16.57
N ALA A 87 -2.90 -19.68 -16.70
CA ALA A 87 -2.58 -18.54 -15.83
C ALA A 87 -2.99 -17.22 -16.49
N VAL A 88 -3.95 -16.50 -15.88
CA VAL A 88 -4.29 -15.11 -16.23
C VAL A 88 -3.45 -14.19 -15.37
N PHE A 89 -2.68 -13.34 -16.04
CA PHE A 89 -1.84 -12.34 -15.42
C PHE A 89 -2.43 -10.95 -15.56
N LEU A 90 -2.24 -10.14 -14.53
CA LEU A 90 -2.72 -8.76 -14.44
C LEU A 90 -1.53 -7.81 -14.46
N SER A 91 -1.65 -6.73 -15.24
CA SER A 91 -0.71 -5.62 -15.28
C SER A 91 -1.46 -4.29 -15.34
N LEU A 92 -0.80 -3.21 -14.89
CA LEU A 92 -1.33 -1.86 -15.05
C LEU A 92 -1.16 -1.38 -16.48
N THR A 93 -2.21 -0.77 -17.03
CA THR A 93 -2.11 0.08 -18.22
C THR A 93 -1.34 1.38 -17.87
N GLN A 94 -1.07 2.23 -18.88
CA GLN A 94 -0.51 3.55 -18.60
C GLN A 94 -1.42 4.40 -17.70
N ALA A 95 -2.74 4.38 -17.96
CA ALA A 95 -3.71 5.09 -17.12
C ALA A 95 -3.72 4.58 -15.67
N GLY A 96 -3.56 3.28 -15.46
CA GLY A 96 -3.42 2.69 -14.13
C GLY A 96 -2.16 3.17 -13.41
N LYS A 97 -1.02 3.23 -14.11
CA LYS A 97 0.24 3.74 -13.56
C LYS A 97 0.13 5.22 -13.19
N ASP A 98 -0.49 6.03 -14.04
CA ASP A 98 -0.68 7.45 -13.78
C ASP A 98 -1.56 7.68 -12.54
N LEU A 99 -2.63 6.89 -12.37
CA LEU A 99 -3.47 6.97 -11.19
C LEU A 99 -2.72 6.57 -9.91
N VAL A 100 -1.89 5.53 -9.96
CA VAL A 100 -1.04 5.15 -8.81
C VAL A 100 -0.08 6.28 -8.43
N ASN A 101 0.53 6.96 -9.40
CA ASN A 101 1.40 8.10 -9.14
C ASN A 101 0.63 9.26 -8.45
N VAL A 102 -0.61 9.52 -8.85
CA VAL A 102 -1.49 10.49 -8.18
C VAL A 102 -1.73 10.08 -6.72
N VAL A 103 -2.03 8.80 -6.47
CA VAL A 103 -2.25 8.28 -5.11
C VAL A 103 -1.00 8.45 -4.23
N PHE A 104 0.19 8.12 -4.75
CA PHE A 104 1.45 8.32 -4.03
C PHE A 104 1.70 9.80 -3.72
N GLU A 105 1.48 10.69 -4.69
CA GLU A 105 1.68 12.12 -4.51
C GLU A 105 0.72 12.72 -3.47
N VAL A 106 -0.55 12.32 -3.50
CA VAL A 106 -1.56 12.73 -2.53
C VAL A 106 -1.20 12.26 -1.13
N ARG A 107 -0.78 11.00 -0.99
CA ARG A 107 -0.30 10.45 0.29
C ARG A 107 0.91 11.22 0.80
N ARG A 108 1.90 11.47 -0.06
CA ARG A 108 3.11 12.23 0.27
C ARG A 108 2.79 13.64 0.77
N LYS A 109 1.96 14.39 0.04
CA LYS A 109 1.54 15.75 0.43
C LYS A 109 0.74 15.78 1.73
N THR A 110 -0.18 14.83 1.92
CA THR A 110 -1.05 14.77 3.11
C THR A 110 -0.23 14.52 4.38
N ILE A 111 0.75 13.61 4.32
CA ILE A 111 1.65 13.35 5.45
C ILE A 111 2.67 14.48 5.61
N GLY A 112 3.28 14.94 4.50
CA GLY A 112 4.26 16.02 4.47
C GLY A 112 3.75 17.30 5.15
N ALA A 113 2.49 17.69 4.90
CA ALA A 113 1.88 18.86 5.54
C ALA A 113 1.94 18.84 7.09
N LEU A 114 2.06 17.66 7.71
CA LEU A 114 2.23 17.49 9.15
C LEU A 114 3.70 17.38 9.56
N THR A 115 4.53 16.69 8.78
CA THR A 115 5.91 16.36 9.13
C THR A 115 6.91 17.43 8.72
N ASP A 116 6.63 18.22 7.69
CA ASP A 116 7.55 19.23 7.13
C ASP A 116 7.83 20.38 8.11
N GLN A 117 6.96 20.58 9.10
CA GLN A 117 7.15 21.58 10.16
C GLN A 117 8.03 21.09 11.31
N LEU A 118 8.37 19.79 11.34
CA LEU A 118 9.22 19.22 12.36
C LEU A 118 10.70 19.51 12.05
N PRO A 119 11.53 19.83 13.06
CA PRO A 119 12.98 19.87 12.89
C PRO A 119 13.52 18.55 12.32
N GLU A 120 14.58 18.60 11.51
CA GLU A 120 15.19 17.42 10.88
C GLU A 120 15.58 16.33 11.89
N THR A 121 16.01 16.72 13.09
CA THR A 121 16.33 15.79 14.18
C THR A 121 15.10 15.02 14.66
N MET A 122 13.94 15.66 14.73
CA MET A 122 12.67 15.01 15.07
C MET A 122 12.15 14.13 13.93
N GLN A 123 12.31 14.55 12.67
CA GLN A 123 11.98 13.71 11.53
C GLN A 123 12.82 12.42 11.52
N THR A 124 14.12 12.54 11.74
CA THR A 124 15.03 11.39 11.84
C THR A 124 14.66 10.46 13.00
N ALA A 125 14.34 11.01 14.17
CA ALA A 125 13.88 10.23 15.31
C ALA A 125 12.55 9.52 15.01
N LEU A 126 11.62 10.19 14.32
CA LEU A 126 10.33 9.62 13.93
C LEU A 126 10.50 8.47 12.92
N ILE A 127 11.39 8.62 11.93
CA ILE A 127 11.73 7.53 10.99
C ILE A 127 12.19 6.29 11.76
N SER A 128 13.15 6.44 12.67
CA SER A 128 13.68 5.32 13.46
C SER A 128 12.63 4.65 14.35
N ILE A 129 11.69 5.42 14.91
CA ILE A 129 10.57 4.87 15.68
C ILE A 129 9.61 4.11 14.76
N CYS A 130 9.26 4.68 13.60
CA CYS A 130 8.40 4.05 12.62
C CYS A 130 8.98 2.73 12.10
N GLU A 131 10.27 2.68 11.79
CA GLU A 131 10.97 1.47 11.35
C GLU A 131 10.82 0.34 12.39
N GLN A 132 11.13 0.63 13.66
CA GLN A 132 11.01 -0.35 14.75
C GLN A 132 9.58 -0.83 14.98
N LEU A 133 8.59 0.06 14.87
CA LEU A 133 7.18 -0.31 15.04
C LEU A 133 6.68 -1.14 13.86
N LEU A 134 7.01 -0.75 12.62
CA LEU A 134 6.62 -1.47 11.41
C LEU A 134 7.25 -2.86 11.34
N GLU A 135 8.50 -3.01 11.76
CA GLU A 135 9.17 -4.31 11.89
C GLU A 135 8.37 -5.24 12.82
N ARG A 136 8.00 -4.76 14.01
CA ARG A 136 7.21 -5.54 14.99
C ARG A 136 5.79 -5.87 14.52
N MET A 137 5.20 -5.04 13.67
CA MET A 137 3.86 -5.27 13.10
C MET A 137 3.86 -6.27 11.95
N SER A 138 5.03 -6.61 11.40
CA SER A 138 5.20 -7.40 10.17
C SER A 138 5.59 -8.85 10.49
N VAL A 139 4.77 -9.48 11.34
CA VAL A 139 5.02 -10.81 11.91
C VAL A 139 5.01 -11.95 10.87
N ASP A 140 4.35 -11.73 9.72
CA ASP A 140 4.24 -12.69 8.61
C ASP A 140 4.14 -11.94 7.26
N ALA A 141 4.21 -12.70 6.16
CA ALA A 141 4.24 -12.12 4.82
C ALA A 141 2.96 -11.32 4.49
N LEU A 142 1.81 -11.74 5.02
CA LEU A 142 0.54 -11.10 4.75
C LEU A 142 0.40 -9.79 5.52
N SER A 143 0.79 -9.78 6.80
CA SER A 143 0.84 -8.56 7.61
C SER A 143 1.83 -7.54 7.04
N SER A 144 2.99 -7.98 6.54
CA SER A 144 3.95 -7.12 5.84
C SER A 144 3.31 -6.39 4.66
N VAL A 145 2.64 -7.13 3.76
CA VAL A 145 1.93 -6.54 2.61
C VAL A 145 0.81 -5.61 3.07
N ARG A 146 0.04 -6.02 4.09
CA ARG A 146 -1.10 -5.25 4.58
C ARG A 146 -0.68 -3.91 5.21
N ASN A 147 0.38 -3.91 6.01
CA ASN A 147 0.87 -2.72 6.71
C ASN A 147 1.37 -1.67 5.71
N CYS A 148 1.95 -2.11 4.58
CA CYS A 148 2.56 -1.28 3.56
C CYS A 148 1.77 -1.23 2.24
N ARG A 149 0.46 -1.52 2.26
CA ARG A 149 -0.41 -1.63 1.06
C ARG A 149 -0.59 -0.37 0.21
N LEU A 150 -0.13 0.78 0.71
CA LEU A 150 -0.06 2.06 -0.01
C LEU A 150 1.38 2.58 -0.11
N CYS A 151 2.37 1.72 0.06
CA CYS A 151 3.77 2.11 0.03
C CYS A 151 4.19 2.51 -1.39
N ASP A 152 4.85 3.67 -1.47
CA ASP A 152 5.66 4.04 -2.62
C ASP A 152 7.05 3.44 -2.40
N GLU A 153 7.30 2.30 -3.04
CA GLU A 153 8.55 1.55 -2.89
C GLU A 153 9.78 2.33 -3.35
N LYS A 154 9.62 3.29 -4.28
CA LYS A 154 10.72 4.15 -4.73
C LYS A 154 11.15 5.11 -3.63
N ALA A 155 10.20 5.60 -2.84
CA ALA A 155 10.47 6.50 -1.72
C ALA A 155 10.96 5.75 -0.47
N CYS A 156 10.59 4.48 -0.31
CA CYS A 156 10.85 3.71 0.91
C CYS A 156 12.26 3.12 1.01
N ASP A 157 13.07 3.16 -0.07
CA ASP A 157 14.38 2.51 -0.17
C ASP A 157 14.35 1.05 0.32
N LEU A 158 13.92 0.15 -0.58
CA LEU A 158 13.70 -1.26 -0.26
C LEU A 158 14.94 -1.99 0.27
N GLU A 159 16.15 -1.48 0.05
CA GLU A 159 17.38 -2.08 0.60
C GLU A 159 17.47 -1.93 2.11
N ARG A 160 16.86 -0.87 2.66
CA ARG A 160 16.87 -0.56 4.10
C ARG A 160 15.50 -0.76 4.76
N CYS A 161 14.46 -1.04 3.99
CA CYS A 161 13.11 -1.22 4.50
C CYS A 161 13.00 -2.47 5.41
N PRO A 162 12.63 -2.31 6.69
CA PRO A 162 12.53 -3.45 7.60
C PRO A 162 11.38 -4.39 7.21
N VAL A 163 10.29 -3.85 6.65
CA VAL A 163 9.12 -4.65 6.24
C VAL A 163 9.44 -5.50 5.01
N GLU A 164 10.12 -4.95 4.01
CA GLU A 164 10.50 -5.70 2.80
C GLU A 164 11.48 -6.83 3.14
N LYS A 165 12.47 -6.54 4.00
CA LYS A 165 13.41 -7.57 4.48
C LYS A 165 12.68 -8.74 5.15
N LEU A 166 11.69 -8.47 6.00
CA LEU A 166 10.88 -9.51 6.65
C LEU A 166 10.03 -10.26 5.63
N TYR A 167 9.36 -9.55 4.72
CA TYR A 167 8.57 -10.16 3.66
C TYR A 167 9.38 -11.17 2.83
N GLN A 168 10.59 -10.79 2.39
CA GLN A 168 11.47 -11.65 1.62
C GLN A 168 11.94 -12.90 2.38
N LEU A 169 12.08 -12.83 3.70
CA LEU A 169 12.42 -13.99 4.53
C LEU A 169 11.25 -14.96 4.69
N GLN A 170 10.01 -14.48 4.58
CA GLN A 170 8.80 -15.23 4.85
C GLN A 170 8.18 -15.88 3.59
N VAL A 171 8.59 -15.44 2.39
CA VAL A 171 8.06 -15.95 1.11
C VAL A 171 9.06 -16.84 0.35
N LYS A 172 10.27 -17.01 0.90
CA LYS A 172 11.20 -18.08 0.49
C LYS A 172 10.74 -19.44 1.03
#